data_AF-A0AAU8ICD9-F1
#
_entry.id   AF-A0AAU8ICD9-F1
#
_cell.length_a   1.000
_cell.length_b   1.000
_cell.length_c   1.000
_cell.angle_alpha   90.00
_cell.angle_beta   90.00
_cell.angle_gamma   90.00
#
_symmetry.space_group_name_H-M   'P 1'
#
loop_
_entity.id
_entity.type
_entity.pdbx_description
1 polymer ?
#
loop_
_entity_poly.entity_id
_entity_poly.type
_entity_poly.pdbx_seq_one_letter_code
_entity_poly.pdbx_strand_id
1 'polypeptide(L)'
;MNFQPYAISQSQLAGTFVPEQILRGRVMEILPDRNVLLQLGANQVIAKIDAVNPPLKAGKDYLFQIKQLSQPVTAQVLHRRPGDRNQIPSGESMVQSTLETFRVKDDAVNRQLVQSFFDMGEPLTREMLVASRALIGEDLLLLQISSLSAG
;
A
#
# COMPACT_ATOMS: atom_id res chain seq x y z
N MET A 1 -25.28 -20.24 -24.98
CA MET A 1 -25.27 -19.60 -23.65
C MET A 1 -24.05 -18.70 -23.60
N ASN A 2 -24.25 -17.39 -23.51
CA ASN A 2 -23.16 -16.42 -23.37
C ASN A 2 -22.68 -16.46 -21.92
N PHE A 3 -21.51 -17.05 -21.68
CA PHE A 3 -20.82 -16.86 -20.41
C PHE A 3 -20.20 -15.46 -20.44
N GLN A 4 -20.76 -14.54 -19.66
CA GLN A 4 -20.12 -13.26 -19.39
C GLN A 4 -18.95 -13.52 -18.41
N PRO A 5 -17.69 -13.34 -18.81
CA PRO A 5 -16.54 -13.64 -17.94
C PRO A 5 -16.35 -12.61 -16.80
N TYR A 6 -17.17 -11.55 -16.75
CA TYR A 6 -16.99 -10.45 -15.79
C TYR A 6 -17.55 -10.70 -14.38
N ALA A 7 -18.27 -11.82 -14.17
CA ALA A 7 -18.84 -12.15 -12.86
C ALA A 7 -17.85 -12.84 -11.92
N ILE A 8 -16.78 -13.42 -12.47
CA ILE A 8 -15.69 -13.99 -11.68
C ILE A 8 -14.77 -12.81 -11.30
N SER A 9 -14.46 -12.64 -10.01
CA SER A 9 -13.50 -11.67 -9.42
C SER A 9 -14.05 -10.37 -8.80
N GLN A 10 -15.33 -10.02 -8.88
CA GLN A 10 -15.80 -8.77 -8.22
C GLN A 10 -16.18 -8.97 -6.74
N SER A 11 -16.77 -10.12 -6.39
CA SER A 11 -17.17 -10.45 -5.01
C SER A 11 -15.97 -10.78 -4.10
N GLN A 12 -14.83 -11.17 -4.68
CA GLN A 12 -13.61 -11.52 -3.93
C GLN A 12 -12.81 -10.29 -3.50
N LEU A 13 -12.86 -9.21 -4.30
CA LEU A 13 -12.17 -7.95 -3.99
C LEU A 13 -12.80 -7.23 -2.79
N ALA A 14 -14.13 -7.37 -2.60
CA ALA A 14 -14.87 -6.75 -1.50
C ALA A 14 -14.46 -7.24 -0.10
N GLY A 15 -13.78 -8.39 0.00
CA GLY A 15 -13.25 -8.91 1.26
C GLY A 15 -11.73 -8.77 1.45
N THR A 16 -11.01 -8.19 0.47
CA THR A 16 -9.53 -8.19 0.46
C THR A 16 -8.91 -6.92 1.05
N PHE A 17 -9.57 -5.77 0.87
CA PHE A 17 -9.05 -4.49 1.36
C PHE A 17 -9.79 -4.05 2.62
N VAL A 18 -9.12 -3.29 3.50
CA VAL A 18 -9.74 -2.61 4.63
C VAL A 18 -9.48 -1.09 4.58
N PRO A 19 -10.34 -0.26 5.19
CA PRO A 19 -10.07 1.17 5.28
C PRO A 19 -8.70 1.46 5.92
N GLU A 20 -8.10 2.59 5.54
CA GLU A 20 -6.80 3.06 6.02
C GLU A 20 -5.57 2.27 5.54
N GLN A 21 -5.77 1.12 4.87
CA GLN A 21 -4.68 0.41 4.21
C GLN A 21 -3.97 1.27 3.19
N ILE A 22 -2.65 1.17 3.18
CA ILE A 22 -1.77 1.78 2.19
C ILE A 22 -1.19 0.68 1.32
N LEU A 23 -1.21 0.90 0.01
CA LEU A 23 -0.67 -0.04 -0.95
C LEU A 23 0.00 0.71 -2.10
N ARG A 24 1.03 0.09 -2.66
CA ARG A 24 1.66 0.52 -3.90
C ARG A 24 0.87 -0.04 -5.07
N GLY A 25 0.38 0.85 -5.93
CA GLY A 25 -0.38 0.47 -7.12
C GLY A 25 0.20 1.10 -8.38
N ARG A 26 0.11 0.38 -9.50
CA ARG A 26 0.41 0.95 -10.83
C ARG A 26 -0.88 1.43 -11.47
N VAL A 27 -0.87 2.66 -11.96
CA VAL A 27 -1.95 3.17 -12.81
C VAL A 27 -1.82 2.53 -14.18
N MET A 28 -2.73 1.64 -14.54
CA MET A 28 -2.75 1.01 -15.87
C MET A 28 -3.42 1.94 -16.86
N GLU A 29 -4.59 2.45 -16.49
CA GLU A 29 -5.40 3.29 -17.37
C GLU A 29 -6.22 4.30 -16.56
N ILE A 30 -6.44 5.48 -17.13
CA ILE A 30 -7.29 6.53 -16.55
C ILE A 30 -8.59 6.53 -17.34
N LEU A 31 -9.68 6.16 -16.67
CA LEU A 31 -11.01 6.05 -17.23
C LEU A 31 -11.80 7.35 -17.01
N PRO A 32 -12.95 7.53 -17.69
CA PRO A 32 -13.87 8.64 -17.43
C PRO A 32 -14.33 8.70 -15.97
N ASP A 33 -14.83 9.86 -15.54
CA ASP A 33 -15.38 10.09 -14.20
C ASP A 33 -14.41 9.85 -13.04
N ARG A 34 -13.10 10.00 -13.31
CA ARG A 34 -12.00 9.79 -12.34
C ARG A 34 -11.90 8.34 -11.85
N ASN A 35 -12.43 7.41 -12.62
CA ASN A 35 -12.14 6.00 -12.43
C ASN A 35 -10.75 5.71 -12.97
N VAL A 36 -10.04 4.79 -12.31
CA VAL A 36 -8.68 4.44 -12.68
C VAL A 36 -8.55 2.93 -12.56
N LEU A 37 -8.08 2.30 -13.64
CA LEU A 37 -7.68 0.91 -13.59
C LEU A 37 -6.30 0.83 -12.93
N LEU A 38 -6.26 0.26 -11.73
CA LEU A 38 -5.05 0.06 -10.96
C LEU A 38 -4.64 -1.40 -11.01
N GLN A 39 -3.35 -1.65 -11.14
CA GLN A 39 -2.76 -2.94 -10.81
C GLN A 39 -2.20 -2.87 -9.40
N LEU A 40 -2.79 -3.68 -8.51
CA LEU A 40 -2.47 -3.78 -7.09
C LEU A 40 -1.96 -5.21 -6.85
N GLY A 41 -0.64 -5.37 -6.74
CA GLY A 41 -0.01 -6.69 -6.72
C GLY A 41 -0.39 -7.51 -7.97
N ALA A 42 -0.94 -8.70 -7.75
CA ALA A 42 -1.43 -9.58 -8.83
C ALA A 42 -2.82 -9.22 -9.37
N ASN A 43 -3.56 -8.34 -8.70
CA ASN A 43 -4.96 -8.05 -9.02
C ASN A 43 -5.10 -6.72 -9.78
N GLN A 44 -6.11 -6.65 -10.65
CA GLN A 44 -6.53 -5.40 -11.28
C GLN A 44 -7.85 -4.93 -10.66
N VAL A 45 -7.90 -3.65 -10.28
CA VAL A 45 -9.04 -3.06 -9.57
C VAL A 45 -9.38 -1.72 -10.19
N ILE A 46 -10.68 -1.47 -10.38
CA ILE A 46 -11.18 -0.15 -10.74
C ILE A 46 -11.42 0.62 -9.44
N ALA A 47 -10.66 1.70 -9.25
CA ALA A 47 -10.81 2.59 -8.11
C ALA A 47 -11.23 3.98 -8.56
N LYS A 48 -12.12 4.60 -7.79
CA LYS A 48 -12.45 6.02 -7.92
C LYS A 48 -11.44 6.83 -7.11
N ILE A 49 -10.74 7.73 -7.79
CA ILE A 49 -9.69 8.55 -7.18
C ILE A 49 -10.21 9.98 -7.02
N ASP A 50 -9.95 10.58 -5.86
CA ASP A 50 -10.20 11.99 -5.61
C ASP A 50 -9.42 12.87 -6.61
N ALA A 51 -9.88 14.10 -6.88
CA ALA A 51 -9.17 15.00 -7.78
C ALA A 51 -7.76 15.27 -7.24
N VAL A 52 -6.74 14.85 -7.99
CA VAL A 52 -5.33 15.06 -7.66
C VAL A 52 -4.70 16.05 -8.62
N ASN A 53 -3.86 16.95 -8.09
CA ASN A 53 -3.05 17.86 -8.87
C ASN A 53 -1.57 17.69 -8.46
N PRO A 54 -0.65 17.28 -9.36
CA PRO A 54 -0.87 16.97 -10.78
C PRO A 54 -1.80 15.76 -11.01
N PRO A 55 -2.32 15.54 -12.24
CA PRO A 55 -3.10 14.35 -12.55
C PRO A 55 -2.25 13.07 -12.42
N LEU A 56 -2.92 11.93 -12.25
CA LEU A 56 -2.27 10.62 -12.38
C LEU A 56 -1.73 10.43 -13.81
N LYS A 57 -0.67 9.63 -13.96
CA LYS A 57 -0.14 9.24 -15.27
C LYS A 57 -0.21 7.72 -15.40
N ALA A 58 -0.70 7.24 -16.54
CA ALA A 58 -0.67 5.82 -16.86
C ALA A 58 0.76 5.28 -16.93
N GLY A 59 0.93 4.02 -16.56
CA GLY A 59 2.21 3.32 -16.46
C GLY A 59 3.09 3.73 -15.27
N LYS A 60 2.56 4.50 -14.30
CA LYS A 60 3.32 4.97 -13.14
C LYS A 60 2.78 4.39 -11.83
N ASP A 61 3.69 4.17 -10.90
CA ASP A 61 3.37 3.66 -9.56
C ASP A 61 3.09 4.83 -8.61
N TYR A 62 2.08 4.65 -7.77
CA TYR A 62 1.69 5.61 -6.72
C TYR A 62 1.29 4.86 -5.45
N LEU A 63 1.30 5.58 -4.33
CA LEU A 63 0.71 5.09 -3.09
C LEU A 63 -0.77 5.46 -3.03
N PHE A 64 -1.58 4.46 -2.73
CA PHE A 64 -3.01 4.60 -2.55
C PHE A 64 -3.36 4.24 -1.12
N GLN A 65 -4.13 5.10 -0.46
CA GLN A 65 -4.79 4.81 0.79
C GLN A 65 -6.26 4.49 0.52
N ILE A 66 -6.72 3.32 0.95
CA ILE A 66 -8.12 2.93 0.84
C ILE A 66 -8.95 3.76 1.81
N LYS A 67 -9.94 4.47 1.31
CA LYS A 67 -10.89 5.22 2.14
C LYS A 67 -12.12 4.38 2.47
N GLN A 68 -12.70 3.78 1.44
CA GLN A 68 -13.97 3.07 1.55
C GLN A 68 -14.00 1.88 0.61
N LEU A 69 -14.51 0.78 1.16
CA LEU A 69 -14.85 -0.44 0.43
C LEU A 69 -16.24 -0.30 -0.17
N SER A 70 -16.42 0.69 -1.03
CA SER A 70 -17.62 0.84 -1.85
C SER A 70 -17.42 0.13 -3.19
N GLN A 71 -18.49 -0.06 -3.96
CA GLN A 71 -18.38 -0.38 -5.38
C GLN A 71 -18.75 0.87 -6.19
N PRO A 72 -17.79 1.54 -6.85
CA PRO A 72 -16.35 1.24 -6.95
C PRO A 72 -15.55 1.59 -5.67
N VAL A 73 -14.39 0.97 -5.49
CA VAL A 73 -13.50 1.23 -4.33
C VAL A 73 -13.04 2.68 -4.38
N THR A 74 -13.09 3.38 -3.24
CA THR A 74 -12.61 4.76 -3.17
C THR A 74 -11.23 4.80 -2.53
N ALA A 75 -10.26 5.37 -3.25
CA ALA A 75 -8.90 5.50 -2.78
C ALA A 75 -8.38 6.94 -2.93
N GLN A 76 -7.56 7.35 -1.98
CA GLN A 76 -6.84 8.62 -2.03
C GLN A 76 -5.37 8.36 -2.36
N VAL A 77 -4.80 9.21 -3.21
CA VAL A 77 -3.36 9.18 -3.48
C VAL A 77 -2.63 9.84 -2.32
N LEU A 78 -1.64 9.15 -1.75
CA LEU A 78 -0.81 9.70 -0.69
C LEU A 78 0.34 10.54 -1.25
N HIS A 79 0.66 11.61 -0.52
CA HIS A 79 1.84 12.46 -0.67
C HIS A 79 2.30 12.74 -2.11
N ARG A 80 1.67 13.75 -2.73
CA ARG A 80 2.41 14.67 -3.60
C ARG A 80 2.56 15.96 -2.80
N ARG A 81 3.75 16.24 -2.27
CA ARG A 81 3.96 17.54 -1.61
C ARG A 81 3.68 18.65 -2.63
N PRO A 82 2.99 19.75 -2.23
CA PRO A 82 2.79 20.91 -3.10
C PRO A 82 4.16 21.57 -3.37
N GLY A 83 4.87 21.06 -4.37
CA GLY A 83 6.27 21.37 -4.67
C GLY A 83 6.88 20.34 -5.63
N ASP A 84 6.44 19.08 -5.55
CA ASP A 84 6.83 17.98 -6.46
C ASP A 84 6.01 18.01 -7.75
N ARG A 85 6.03 19.15 -8.44
CA ARG A 85 5.17 19.47 -9.58
C ARG A 85 5.32 18.50 -10.78
N ASN A 86 6.30 17.60 -10.75
CA ASN A 86 6.52 16.59 -11.78
C ASN A 86 7.23 15.32 -11.31
N GLN A 87 7.51 15.15 -10.01
CA GLN A 87 8.28 14.00 -9.56
C GLN A 87 7.35 12.81 -9.34
N ILE A 88 7.59 11.74 -10.11
CA ILE A 88 7.02 10.43 -9.81
C ILE A 88 7.69 9.99 -8.50
N PRO A 89 6.92 9.64 -7.45
CA PRO A 89 7.52 9.25 -6.18
C PRO A 89 8.49 8.08 -6.40
N SER A 90 9.72 8.24 -5.89
CA SER A 90 10.70 7.15 -5.82
C SER A 90 10.26 6.14 -4.76
N GLY A 91 10.73 4.89 -4.86
CA GLY A 91 10.44 3.85 -3.86
C GLY A 91 10.79 4.30 -2.43
N GLU A 92 11.93 4.97 -2.26
CA GLU A 92 12.33 5.54 -0.97
C GLU A 92 11.35 6.61 -0.45
N SER A 93 10.91 7.52 -1.33
CA SER A 93 9.93 8.54 -0.94
C SER A 93 8.57 7.94 -0.57
N MET A 94 8.20 6.81 -1.19
CA MET A 94 6.99 6.06 -0.85
C MET A 94 7.12 5.44 0.54
N VAL A 95 8.24 4.77 0.82
CA VAL A 95 8.51 4.19 2.15
C VAL A 95 8.42 5.26 3.23
N GLN A 96 9.12 6.38 3.05
CA GLN A 96 9.08 7.50 3.99
C GLN A 96 7.64 8.03 4.18
N SER A 97 6.90 8.24 3.09
CA SER A 97 5.52 8.74 3.15
C SER A 97 4.59 7.80 3.92
N THR A 98 4.78 6.49 3.80
CA THR A 98 3.99 5.49 4.54
C THR A 98 4.31 5.52 6.02
N LEU A 99 5.59 5.63 6.39
CA LEU A 99 6.01 5.74 7.80
C LEU A 99 5.47 7.02 8.44
N GLU A 100 5.51 8.15 7.72
CA GLU A 100 4.92 9.43 8.13
C GLU A 100 3.40 9.31 8.30
N THR A 101 2.71 8.68 7.34
CA THR A 101 1.25 8.50 7.39
C THR A 101 0.83 7.64 8.58
N PHE A 102 1.56 6.57 8.87
CA PHE A 102 1.31 5.71 10.03
C PHE A 102 1.84 6.27 11.36
N ARG A 103 2.53 7.42 11.33
CA ARG A 103 3.15 8.08 12.49
C ARG A 103 4.02 7.11 13.29
N VAL A 104 4.78 6.28 12.57
CA VAL A 104 5.77 5.37 13.16
C VAL A 104 7.16 5.95 12.99
N LYS A 105 8.11 5.45 13.79
CA LYS A 105 9.50 5.90 13.70
C LYS A 105 10.08 5.56 12.32
N ASP A 106 10.73 6.54 11.71
CA ASP A 106 11.52 6.31 10.51
C ASP A 106 12.88 5.71 10.88
N ASP A 107 12.93 4.38 11.07
CA ASP A 107 14.13 3.61 11.34
C ASP A 107 14.35 2.51 10.29
N ALA A 108 15.56 1.94 10.25
CA ALA A 108 15.95 0.96 9.22
C ALA A 108 15.03 -0.27 9.19
N VAL A 109 14.56 -0.74 10.35
CA VAL A 109 13.69 -1.91 10.47
C VAL A 109 12.32 -1.59 9.86
N ASN A 110 11.72 -0.46 10.23
CA ASN A 110 10.42 -0.05 9.69
C ASN A 110 10.49 0.25 8.20
N ARG A 111 11.56 0.88 7.72
CA ARG A 111 11.81 1.09 6.29
C ARG A 111 11.86 -0.24 5.54
N GLN A 112 12.62 -1.22 6.05
CA GLN A 112 12.75 -2.53 5.43
C GLN A 112 11.43 -3.31 5.42
N LEU A 113 10.66 -3.24 6.50
CA LEU A 113 9.33 -3.85 6.56
C LEU A 113 8.41 -3.27 5.49
N VAL A 114 8.25 -1.94 5.45
CA VAL A 114 7.39 -1.28 4.44
C VAL A 114 7.85 -1.62 3.01
N GLN A 115 9.16 -1.58 2.76
CA GLN A 115 9.72 -1.95 1.46
C GLN A 115 9.35 -3.40 1.09
N SER A 116 9.44 -4.34 2.04
CA SER A 116 9.08 -5.74 1.82
C SER A 116 7.61 -5.91 1.44
N PHE A 117 6.69 -5.21 2.13
CA PHE A 117 5.27 -5.22 1.77
C PHE A 117 5.02 -4.68 0.36
N PHE A 118 5.71 -3.61 -0.02
CA PHE A 118 5.61 -3.05 -1.37
C PHE A 118 6.16 -3.98 -2.45
N ASP A 119 7.25 -4.67 -2.18
CA ASP A 119 7.85 -5.61 -3.13
C ASP A 119 6.98 -6.87 -3.30
N MET A 120 6.27 -7.29 -2.24
CA MET A 120 5.26 -8.34 -2.31
C MET A 120 3.93 -7.88 -2.95
N GLY A 121 3.70 -6.57 -3.06
CA GLY A 121 2.44 -6.01 -3.57
C GLY A 121 1.27 -6.16 -2.58
N GLU A 122 1.58 -6.38 -1.30
CA GLU A 122 0.60 -6.58 -0.24
C GLU A 122 0.13 -5.24 0.35
N PRO A 123 -1.16 -5.11 0.71
CA PRO A 123 -1.63 -3.94 1.43
C PRO A 123 -1.08 -3.93 2.86
N LEU A 124 -0.74 -2.74 3.34
CA LEU A 124 -0.16 -2.55 4.65
C LEU A 124 -1.06 -1.69 5.53
N THR A 125 -1.25 -2.08 6.79
CA THR A 125 -1.80 -1.22 7.85
C THR A 125 -0.73 -0.85 8.87
N ARG A 126 -1.04 0.14 9.71
CA ARG A 126 -0.19 0.51 10.84
C ARG A 126 -0.01 -0.67 11.81
N GLU A 127 -1.09 -1.39 12.09
CA GLU A 127 -1.11 -2.51 13.04
C GLU A 127 -0.24 -3.66 12.53
N MET A 128 -0.30 -3.97 11.23
CA MET A 128 0.56 -4.97 10.59
C MET A 128 2.04 -4.59 10.71
N LEU A 129 2.38 -3.31 10.50
CA LEU A 129 3.75 -2.84 10.62
C LEU A 129 4.26 -2.93 12.07
N VAL A 130 3.46 -2.51 13.04
CA VAL A 130 3.79 -2.60 14.48
C VAL A 130 3.93 -4.05 14.93
N ALA A 131 3.01 -4.93 14.52
CA ALA A 131 3.05 -6.36 14.84
C ALA A 131 4.28 -7.03 14.24
N SER A 132 4.57 -6.78 12.95
CA SER A 132 5.76 -7.32 12.28
C SER A 132 7.06 -6.88 12.95
N ARG A 133 7.12 -5.61 13.38
CA ARG A 133 8.27 -5.09 14.14
C ARG A 133 8.43 -5.77 15.51
N ALA A 134 7.33 -6.06 16.20
CA ALA A 134 7.38 -6.75 17.48
C ALA A 134 7.97 -8.15 17.33
N LEU A 135 7.55 -8.90 16.30
CA LEU A 135 8.08 -10.23 16.00
C LEU A 135 9.60 -10.23 15.72
N ILE A 136 10.11 -9.20 15.03
CA ILE A 136 11.55 -9.03 14.79
C ILE A 136 12.29 -8.65 16.08
N GLY A 137 11.65 -7.89 16.98
CA GLY A 137 12.22 -7.49 18.26
C GLY A 137 12.28 -8.61 19.30
N GLU A 138 11.35 -9.55 19.27
CA GLU A 138 11.32 -10.70 20.20
C GLU A 138 12.45 -11.70 19.96
N ASP A 139 12.95 -11.80 18.72
CA ASP A 139 14.07 -12.68 18.37
C ASP A 139 15.40 -12.22 19.01
N LEU A 140 15.51 -10.94 19.39
CA LEU A 140 16.69 -10.41 20.07
C LEU A 140 16.73 -10.73 21.57
N LEU A 141 15.57 -10.98 22.20
CA LEU A 141 15.52 -11.31 23.63
C LEU A 141 15.83 -12.78 23.90
N LEU A 142 15.48 -13.69 22.98
CA LEU A 142 15.75 -15.13 23.15
C LEU A 142 17.25 -15.47 23.04
N LEU A 143 18.02 -14.69 22.28
CA LEU A 143 19.48 -14.89 22.15
C LEU A 143 20.29 -14.41 23.36
N GLN A 144 19.74 -13.55 24.23
CA GLN A 144 20.43 -13.09 25.44
C GLN A 144 20.23 -14.01 26.66
N ILE A 145 19.19 -14.86 26.65
CA ILE A 145 18.94 -15.78 27.77
C ILE A 145 19.81 -17.04 27.65
N SER A 146 20.18 -17.44 26.44
CA SER A 146 21.04 -18.61 26.21
C SER A 146 22.49 -18.40 26.63
N SER A 147 22.96 -17.17 26.75
CA SER A 147 24.34 -16.85 27.17
C SER A 147 24.51 -16.64 28.68
N LEU A 148 23.43 -16.64 29.47
CA LEU A 148 23.47 -16.43 30.92
C LEU A 148 23.41 -17.72 31.76
N SER A 149 23.38 -18.91 31.13
CA SER A 149 23.32 -20.21 31.85
C SER A 149 24.63 -21.01 31.85
N ALA A 150 25.72 -20.43 31.32
CA ALA A 150 27.06 -21.00 31.35
C ALA A 150 28.01 -20.10 32.16
N GLY A 151 27.82 -20.09 33.48
CA GLY A 151 28.67 -19.41 34.46
C GLY A 151 28.60 -20.10 35.81
#